data_AF-A0A2A6FQ86-F1
#
_entry.id   AF-A0A2A6FQ86-F1
#
_cell.length_a   1.000
_cell.length_b   1.000
_cell.length_c   1.000
_cell.angle_alpha   90.00
_cell.angle_beta   90.00
_cell.angle_gamma   90.00
#
_symmetry.space_group_name_H-M   'P 1'
#
loop_
_entity.id
_entity.type
_entity.pdbx_description
1 polymer ?
#
loop_
_entity_poly.entity_id
_entity_poly.type
_entity_poly.pdbx_seq_one_letter_code
_entity_poly.pdbx_strand_id
1 'polypeptide(L)'
;MNEADLIKLRELTLLLDLAYLHHFEGGNRNAKSAEGTIRLEFGNFWYRKENPPVPPSGPEIEAVVIYSSVFSAARVNYFDSLNHAVATVQTWYEMAKEHRASELG
;
A
#
# COMPACT_ATOMS: atom_id res chain seq x y z
N MET A 1 1.07 -17.25 -5.04
CA MET A 1 0.44 -15.99 -5.52
C MET A 1 -0.25 -16.26 -6.85
N ASN A 2 -1.54 -15.93 -6.96
CA ASN A 2 -2.34 -16.17 -8.16
C ASN A 2 -2.52 -14.90 -9.01
N GLU A 3 -3.21 -15.00 -10.14
CA GLU A 3 -3.46 -13.85 -11.03
C GLU A 3 -4.28 -12.74 -10.36
N ALA A 4 -5.26 -13.09 -9.53
CA ALA A 4 -6.06 -12.11 -8.80
C ALA A 4 -5.21 -11.30 -7.80
N ASP A 5 -4.22 -11.93 -7.16
CA ASP A 5 -3.26 -11.24 -6.29
C ASP A 5 -2.42 -10.23 -7.09
N LEU A 6 -1.96 -10.61 -8.29
CA LEU A 6 -1.20 -9.73 -9.17
C LEU A 6 -2.03 -8.52 -9.63
N ILE A 7 -3.31 -8.72 -9.93
CA ILE A 7 -4.23 -7.62 -10.27
C ILE A 7 -4.33 -6.64 -9.10
N LYS A 8 -4.54 -7.15 -7.87
CA LYS A 8 -4.64 -6.32 -6.67
C LYS A 8 -3.33 -5.59 -6.35
N LEU A 9 -2.17 -6.20 -6.59
CA LEU A 9 -0.88 -5.53 -6.41
C LEU A 9 -0.70 -4.36 -7.39
N ARG A 10 -1.14 -4.54 -8.65
CA ARG A 10 -1.14 -3.45 -9.64
C ARG A 10 -2.09 -2.33 -9.23
N GLU A 11 -3.30 -2.68 -8.81
CA GLU A 11 -4.28 -1.72 -8.31
C GLU A 11 -3.76 -0.94 -7.10
N LEU A 12 -3.22 -1.66 -6.11
CA LEU A 12 -2.63 -1.07 -4.90
C LEU A 12 -1.52 -0.06 -5.23
N THR A 13 -0.63 -0.45 -6.15
CA THR A 13 0.48 0.41 -6.60
C THR A 13 -0.05 1.64 -7.32
N LEU A 14 -0.98 1.47 -8.26
CA LEU A 14 -1.58 2.55 -9.00
C LEU A 14 -2.29 3.55 -8.08
N LEU A 15 -3.07 3.07 -7.12
CA LEU A 15 -3.80 3.93 -6.19
C LEU A 15 -2.85 4.74 -5.30
N LEU A 16 -1.76 4.12 -4.83
CA LEU A 16 -0.76 4.82 -4.02
C LEU A 16 -0.07 5.92 -4.85
N ASP A 17 0.33 5.62 -6.09
CA ASP A 17 0.94 6.59 -6.99
C ASP A 17 -0.01 7.76 -7.26
N LEU A 18 -1.28 7.48 -7.56
CA LEU A 18 -2.29 8.52 -7.79
C LEU A 18 -2.54 9.36 -6.54
N ALA A 19 -2.61 8.75 -5.35
CA ALA A 19 -2.76 9.50 -4.10
C ALA A 19 -1.61 10.51 -3.91
N TYR A 20 -0.37 10.06 -4.09
CA TYR A 20 0.81 10.92 -4.00
C TYR A 20 0.81 12.01 -5.07
N LEU A 21 0.48 11.66 -6.32
CA LEU A 21 0.37 12.63 -7.40
C LEU A 21 -0.64 13.72 -7.06
N HIS A 22 -1.85 13.36 -6.64
CA HIS A 22 -2.89 14.32 -6.26
C HIS A 22 -2.47 15.20 -5.08
N HIS A 23 -1.82 14.64 -4.06
CA HIS A 23 -1.37 15.40 -2.90
C HIS A 23 -0.25 16.40 -3.23
N PHE A 24 0.66 16.06 -4.14
CA PHE A 24 1.79 16.92 -4.53
C PHE A 24 1.52 17.80 -5.76
N GLU A 25 0.37 17.64 -6.40
CA GLU A 25 -0.05 18.46 -7.53
C GLU A 25 -0.37 19.89 -7.05
N GLY A 26 0.60 20.80 -7.20
CA GLY A 26 0.52 22.16 -6.64
C GLY A 26 1.86 22.78 -6.28
N GLY A 27 2.96 22.00 -6.31
CA GLY A 27 4.31 22.55 -6.25
C GLY A 27 5.01 22.42 -4.90
N ASN A 28 4.46 21.67 -3.95
CA ASN A 28 5.17 21.32 -2.72
C ASN A 28 6.23 20.21 -2.96
N ARG A 29 7.15 20.47 -3.89
CA ARG A 29 8.28 19.57 -4.25
C ARG A 29 9.35 19.51 -3.14
N ASN A 30 9.21 20.32 -2.10
CA ASN A 30 10.15 20.43 -0.98
C ASN A 30 9.71 19.64 0.27
N ALA A 31 8.65 18.84 0.19
CA ALA A 31 8.33 17.87 1.22
C ALA A 31 9.47 16.84 1.28
N LYS A 32 10.36 16.96 2.28
CA LYS A 32 11.53 16.10 2.52
C LYS A 32 11.23 14.60 2.69
N SER A 33 9.98 14.17 2.51
CA SER A 33 9.55 12.79 2.57
C SER A 33 8.34 12.60 1.65
N ALA A 34 8.53 12.65 0.33
CA ALA A 34 7.53 12.15 -0.62
C ALA A 34 7.74 10.64 -0.82
N GLU A 35 7.81 9.91 0.29
CA GLU A 35 8.18 8.49 0.29
C GLU A 35 6.94 7.65 0.59
N GLY A 36 6.54 6.86 -0.42
CA GLY A 36 5.60 5.76 -0.30
C GLY A 36 6.25 4.48 -0.79
N THR A 37 6.11 3.38 -0.06
CA THR A 37 6.61 2.06 -0.52
C THR A 37 5.62 0.96 -0.18
N ILE A 38 5.48 0.00 -1.07
CA ILE A 38 4.76 -1.26 -0.83
C ILE A 38 5.80 -2.38 -0.73
N ARG A 39 5.71 -3.19 0.31
CA ARG A 39 6.53 -4.39 0.50
C ARG A 39 5.63 -5.58 0.80
N LEU A 40 6.05 -6.76 0.37
CA LEU A 40 5.42 -8.01 0.74
C LEU A 40 6.36 -8.77 1.66
N GLU A 41 5.83 -9.20 2.79
CA GLU A 41 6.50 -10.08 3.72
C GLU A 41 5.93 -11.50 3.56
N PHE A 42 6.83 -12.49 3.54
CA PHE A 42 6.50 -13.91 3.35
C PHE A 42 6.82 -14.72 4.62
N GLY A 43 6.81 -14.04 5.77
CA GLY A 43 7.31 -14.55 7.04
C GLY A 43 8.82 -14.79 7.06
N ASN A 44 9.39 -14.98 8.24
CA ASN A 44 10.79 -15.39 8.41
C ASN A 44 10.96 -16.92 8.24
N PHE A 45 12.19 -17.42 8.41
CA PHE A 45 12.48 -18.85 8.27
C PHE A 45 11.62 -19.74 9.17
N TRP A 46 11.52 -19.41 10.46
CA TRP A 46 10.78 -20.22 11.45
C TRP A 46 9.28 -20.13 11.22
N TYR A 47 8.75 -18.95 10.93
CA TYR A 47 7.34 -18.77 10.58
C TYR A 47 6.92 -19.68 9.41
N ARG A 48 7.73 -19.73 8.34
CA ARG A 48 7.44 -20.60 7.19
C ARG A 48 7.58 -22.09 7.48
N LYS A 49 8.31 -22.47 8.55
CA LYS A 49 8.38 -23.86 9.01
C LYS A 49 7.14 -24.26 9.81
N GLU A 50 6.62 -23.33 10.60
CA GLU A 50 5.41 -23.52 11.43
C GLU A 50 4.12 -23.41 10.61
N ASN A 51 4.14 -22.59 9.56
CA ASN A 51 3.01 -22.30 8.68
C ASN A 51 3.35 -22.66 7.22
N PRO A 52 3.58 -23.94 6.89
CA PRO A 52 3.85 -24.35 5.52
C PRO A 52 2.59 -24.18 4.65
N PRO A 53 2.71 -23.71 3.41
CA PRO A 53 1.61 -23.66 2.45
C PRO A 53 1.01 -25.05 2.23
N VAL A 54 -0.32 -25.18 2.27
CA VAL A 54 -1.02 -26.44 1.97
C VAL A 54 -2.14 -26.19 0.95
N PRO A 55 -2.02 -26.70 -0.30
CA PRO A 55 -0.92 -27.48 -0.86
C PRO A 55 0.35 -26.64 -1.09
N PRO A 56 1.52 -27.27 -1.35
CA PRO A 56 2.75 -26.55 -1.70
C PRO A 56 2.53 -25.70 -2.95
N SER A 57 2.32 -24.40 -2.78
CA SER A 57 1.84 -23.49 -3.84
C SER A 57 2.76 -22.27 -4.05
N GLY A 58 3.98 -22.33 -3.50
CA GLY A 58 4.94 -21.24 -3.51
C GLY A 58 4.86 -20.38 -2.26
N PRO A 59 5.46 -19.17 -2.26
CA PRO A 59 5.43 -18.28 -1.12
C PRO A 59 4.03 -17.70 -0.89
N GLU A 60 3.57 -17.74 0.36
CA GLU A 60 2.34 -17.10 0.84
C GLU A 60 2.66 -15.76 1.47
N ILE A 61 1.88 -14.73 1.11
CA ILE A 61 2.02 -13.40 1.71
C ILE A 61 1.56 -13.52 3.15
N GLU A 62 2.45 -13.22 4.08
CA GLU A 62 2.13 -13.12 5.51
C GLU A 62 1.64 -11.72 5.84
N ALA A 63 2.29 -10.68 5.29
CA ALA A 63 1.84 -9.31 5.43
C ALA A 63 2.09 -8.48 4.16
N VAL A 64 1.16 -7.56 3.90
CA VAL A 64 1.37 -6.42 3.00
C VAL A 64 1.77 -5.24 3.86
N VAL A 65 2.93 -4.65 3.58
CA VAL A 65 3.48 -3.55 4.36
C VAL A 65 3.52 -2.30 3.51
N ILE A 66 2.82 -1.26 3.95
CA ILE A 66 2.80 0.04 3.27
C ILE A 66 3.41 1.09 4.15
N TYR A 67 4.52 1.63 3.69
CA TYR A 67 5.07 2.88 4.21
C TYR A 67 4.44 4.04 3.45
N SER A 68 3.93 5.03 4.18
CA SER A 68 3.46 6.29 3.62
C SER A 68 3.77 7.41 4.60
N SER A 69 4.65 8.32 4.20
CA SER A 69 5.02 9.51 4.98
C SER A 69 3.96 10.61 4.96
N VAL A 70 2.98 10.50 4.04
CA VAL A 70 1.91 11.49 3.82
C VAL A 70 0.59 11.03 4.43
N PHE A 71 0.16 9.81 4.13
CA PHE A 71 -1.22 9.37 4.37
C PHE A 71 -1.40 8.51 5.62
N SER A 72 -0.32 8.18 6.33
CA SER A 72 -0.39 7.41 7.56
C SER A 72 0.36 8.10 8.69
N ALA A 73 -0.34 8.32 9.81
CA ALA A 73 0.27 8.84 11.03
C ALA A 73 1.34 7.90 11.60
N ALA A 74 1.11 6.58 11.53
CA ALA A 74 2.08 5.57 11.95
C ALA A 74 3.25 5.39 10.97
N ARG A 75 3.13 5.98 9.77
CA ARG A 75 4.00 5.83 8.60
C ARG A 75 4.05 4.42 8.03
N VAL A 76 4.24 3.39 8.86
CA VAL A 76 4.24 1.98 8.45
C VAL A 76 2.94 1.33 8.87
N ASN A 77 2.27 0.67 7.92
CA ASN A 77 1.04 -0.07 8.16
C ASN A 77 1.23 -1.50 7.68
N TYR A 78 0.78 -2.45 8.48
CA TYR A 78 0.81 -3.88 8.21
C TYR A 78 -0.62 -4.34 7.97
N PHE A 79 -0.82 -5.13 6.92
CA PHE A 79 -2.13 -5.67 6.55
C PHE A 79 -2.03 -7.17 6.33
N ASP A 80 -2.97 -7.91 6.89
CA ASP A 80 -3.05 -9.37 6.75
C ASP A 80 -3.53 -9.81 5.35
N SER A 81 -3.99 -8.87 4.50
CA SER A 81 -4.44 -9.18 3.15
C SER A 81 -4.29 -8.03 2.17
N LEU A 82 -4.15 -8.37 0.88
CA LEU A 82 -4.17 -7.42 -0.23
C LEU A 82 -5.49 -6.64 -0.30
N ASN A 83 -6.62 -7.26 0.02
CA ASN A 83 -7.93 -6.57 0.00
C ASN A 83 -7.96 -5.42 1.01
N HIS A 84 -7.49 -5.65 2.23
CA HIS A 84 -7.47 -4.63 3.27
C HIS A 84 -6.49 -3.51 2.92
N ALA A 85 -5.32 -3.86 2.39
CA ALA A 85 -4.35 -2.90 1.88
C ALA A 85 -4.94 -2.01 0.77
N VAL A 86 -5.59 -2.61 -0.25
CA VAL A 86 -6.23 -1.87 -1.37
C VAL A 86 -7.31 -0.93 -0.86
N ALA A 87 -8.22 -1.42 0.00
CA ALA A 87 -9.30 -0.59 0.55
C ALA A 87 -8.75 0.62 1.33
N THR A 88 -7.67 0.43 2.09
CA THR A 88 -7.03 1.51 2.85
C THR A 88 -6.40 2.55 1.93
N VAL A 89 -5.65 2.13 0.91
CA VAL A 89 -5.02 3.05 -0.05
C VAL A 89 -6.06 3.75 -0.93
N GLN A 90 -7.17 3.09 -1.26
CA GLN A 90 -8.30 3.72 -1.93
C GLN A 90 -8.85 4.88 -1.08
N THR A 91 -8.99 4.71 0.23
CA THR A 91 -9.39 5.82 1.12
C THR A 91 -8.39 6.98 1.08
N TRP A 92 -7.09 6.70 1.11
CA TRP A 92 -6.06 7.74 0.99
C TRP A 92 -6.12 8.50 -0.33
N TYR A 93 -6.37 7.79 -1.43
CA TYR A 93 -6.55 8.41 -2.74
C TYR A 93 -7.77 9.34 -2.78
N GLU A 94 -8.91 8.92 -2.23
CA GLU A 94 -10.09 9.79 -2.15
C GLU A 94 -9.85 11.02 -1.27
N MET A 95 -9.18 10.86 -0.11
CA MET A 95 -8.79 11.98 0.74
C MET A 95 -7.87 12.98 0.00
N ALA A 96 -6.93 12.49 -0.81
CA ALA A 96 -6.04 13.33 -1.60
C ALA A 96 -6.82 14.16 -2.65
N LYS A 97 -7.85 13.57 -3.26
CA LYS A 97 -8.73 14.28 -4.20
C LYS A 97 -9.59 15.33 -3.52
N GLU A 98 -10.18 15.01 -2.37
CA GLU A 98 -11.02 15.94 -1.60
C GLU A 98 -10.24 17.16 -1.11
N HIS A 99 -9.03 16.95 -0.58
CA HIS A 99 -8.16 18.03 -0.13
C HIS A 99 -7.90 19.03 -1.27
N ARG A 100 -7.56 18.53 -2.47
CA ARG A 100 -7.39 19.37 -3.65
C ARG A 100 -8.66 20.14 -4.04
N ALA A 101 -9.82 19.48 -4.00
CA ALA A 101 -11.09 20.14 -4.33
C ALA A 101 -11.35 21.33 -3.38
N SER A 102 -10.95 21.22 -2.12
CA SER A 102 -11.08 22.29 -1.12
C SER A 102 -10.11 23.46 -1.31
N GLU A 103 -8.95 23.25 -1.95
CA GLU A 103 -7.97 24.33 -2.21
C GLU A 103 -8.32 25.17 -3.45
N LEU A 104 -9.19 24.67 -4.33
CA LEU A 104 -9.56 25.31 -5.60
C LEU A 104 -10.92 26.04 -5.57
N GLY A 105 -11.71 25.90 -4.51
CA GLY A 105 -13.02 26.54 -4.32
C GLY A 105 -12.95 27.74 -3.40
#